data_AF-A0A1Z2KVF6-F1
#
_entry.id   AF-A0A1Z2KVF6-F1
#
_cell.length_a   1.000
_cell.length_b   1.000
_cell.length_c   1.000
_cell.angle_alpha   90.00
_cell.angle_beta   90.00
_cell.angle_gamma   90.00
#
_symmetry.space_group_name_H-M   'P 1'
#
loop_
_entity.id
_entity.type
_entity.pdbx_description
1 polymer ?
#
loop_
_entity_poly.entity_id
_entity_poly.type
_entity_poly.pdbx_seq_one_letter_code
_entity_poly.pdbx_strand_id
1 'polypeptide(L)'
;MEAIWTSVVAVGGTLLGAVVTQIFQRLASGRGEAFARSEALRQERMATFSAFAGAAEEYRHGQADRWYRMRQDPAGPDFVTARDEAHRLRTATRQVLYRIKLLTDDPEVIRAAERAYACTRDVSTARDQTERDALDTGRGRP
;
A
#
# COMPACT_ATOMS: atom_id res chain seq x y z
N MET A 1 -42.50 -55.48 14.08
CA MET A 1 -41.55 -54.77 14.96
C MET A 1 -40.30 -54.28 14.21
N GLU A 2 -39.85 -54.99 13.17
CA GLU A 2 -38.71 -54.61 12.29
C GLU A 2 -38.83 -53.25 11.57
N ALA A 3 -40.01 -52.90 11.04
CA ALA A 3 -40.21 -51.66 10.27
C ALA A 3 -40.03 -50.37 11.10
N ILE A 4 -40.24 -50.45 12.41
CA ILE A 4 -40.03 -49.32 13.33
C ILE A 4 -38.53 -49.10 13.52
N TRP A 5 -37.76 -50.20 13.66
CA TRP A 5 -36.31 -50.14 13.81
C TRP A 5 -35.62 -49.57 12.56
N THR A 6 -36.04 -49.97 11.37
CA THR A 6 -35.45 -49.44 10.12
C THR A 6 -35.73 -47.96 9.92
N SER A 7 -36.94 -47.50 10.25
CA SER A 7 -37.30 -46.08 10.18
C SER A 7 -36.50 -45.24 11.17
N VAL A 8 -36.35 -45.69 12.42
CA VAL A 8 -35.56 -44.99 13.45
C VAL A 8 -34.08 -44.88 13.05
N VAL A 9 -33.51 -45.96 12.50
CA VAL A 9 -32.11 -45.95 12.02
C VAL A 9 -31.95 -45.01 10.83
N ALA A 10 -32.91 -44.98 9.89
CA ALA A 10 -32.87 -44.09 8.73
C ALA A 10 -32.95 -42.61 9.13
N VAL A 11 -33.88 -42.27 10.02
CA VAL A 11 -34.04 -40.88 10.53
C VAL A 11 -32.83 -40.49 11.37
N GLY A 12 -32.30 -41.42 12.19
CA GLY A 12 -31.08 -41.24 12.97
C GLY A 12 -29.86 -40.94 12.08
N GLY A 13 -29.67 -41.71 11.00
CA GLY A 13 -28.59 -41.47 10.03
C GLY A 13 -28.72 -40.13 9.31
N THR A 14 -29.94 -39.70 9.00
CA THR A 14 -30.20 -38.41 8.33
C THR A 14 -29.96 -37.23 9.28
N LEU A 15 -30.42 -37.32 10.53
CA LEU A 15 -30.15 -36.30 11.55
C LEU A 15 -28.66 -36.21 11.86
N LEU A 16 -27.98 -37.34 11.99
CA LEU A 16 -26.54 -37.38 12.24
C LEU A 16 -25.76 -36.79 11.06
N GLY A 17 -26.15 -37.11 9.82
CA GLY A 17 -25.59 -36.50 8.61
C GLY A 17 -25.80 -34.98 8.56
N ALA A 18 -26.97 -34.48 8.94
CA ALA A 18 -27.28 -33.05 8.98
C ALA A 18 -26.46 -32.32 10.06
N VAL A 19 -26.30 -32.91 11.24
CA VAL A 19 -25.50 -32.36 12.34
C VAL A 19 -24.01 -32.32 11.97
N VAL A 20 -23.47 -33.40 11.41
CA VAL A 20 -22.08 -33.46 10.95
C VAL A 20 -21.83 -32.40 9.86
N THR A 21 -22.73 -32.28 8.89
CA THR A 21 -22.64 -31.28 7.82
C THR A 21 -22.65 -29.85 8.38
N GLN A 22 -23.54 -29.57 9.34
CA GLN A 22 -23.64 -28.25 9.95
C GLN A 22 -22.38 -27.87 10.75
N ILE A 23 -21.75 -28.83 11.44
CA ILE A 23 -20.49 -28.60 12.15
C ILE A 23 -19.36 -28.33 11.16
N PHE A 24 -19.29 -29.08 10.05
CA PHE A 24 -18.32 -28.83 8.98
C PHE A 24 -18.50 -27.45 8.34
N GLN A 25 -19.74 -27.03 8.08
CA GLN A 25 -20.04 -25.68 7.56
C GLN A 25 -19.57 -24.60 8.54
N ARG A 26 -19.85 -24.75 9.85
CA ARG A 26 -19.41 -23.80 10.88
C ARG A 26 -17.88 -23.72 11.00
N LEU A 27 -17.18 -24.86 10.93
CA LEU A 27 -15.71 -24.92 10.96
C LEU A 27 -15.06 -24.39 9.68
N ALA A 28 -15.75 -24.49 8.53
CA ALA A 28 -15.32 -23.90 7.26
C ALA A 28 -15.52 -22.37 7.27
N SER A 29 -16.64 -21.88 7.80
CA SER A 29 -16.89 -20.43 7.98
C SER A 29 -15.88 -19.78 8.90
N GLY A 30 -15.57 -20.39 10.06
CA GLY A 30 -14.59 -19.83 11.01
C GLY A 30 -13.16 -19.79 10.48
N ARG A 31 -12.73 -20.82 9.72
CA ARG A 31 -11.41 -20.82 9.02
C ARG A 31 -11.37 -19.83 7.86
N GLY A 32 -12.50 -19.66 7.16
CA GLY A 32 -12.67 -18.66 6.10
C GLY A 32 -12.54 -17.24 6.62
N GLU A 33 -13.10 -16.91 7.79
CA GLU A 33 -13.06 -15.55 8.35
C GLU A 33 -11.66 -15.12 8.81
N ALA A 34 -10.89 -16.00 9.45
CA ALA A 34 -9.52 -15.69 9.85
C ALA A 34 -8.60 -15.54 8.63
N PHE A 35 -8.75 -16.43 7.65
CA PHE A 35 -8.01 -16.36 6.38
C PHE A 35 -8.38 -15.08 5.60
N ALA A 36 -9.67 -14.79 5.45
CA ALA A 36 -10.17 -13.60 4.77
C ALA A 36 -9.72 -12.30 5.45
N ARG A 37 -9.70 -12.24 6.79
CA ARG A 37 -9.15 -11.08 7.51
C ARG A 37 -7.66 -10.91 7.27
N SER A 38 -6.89 -12.00 7.31
CA SER A 38 -5.45 -11.94 7.06
C SER A 38 -5.12 -11.53 5.63
N GLU A 39 -5.89 -12.02 4.66
CA GLU A 39 -5.74 -11.67 3.25
C GLU A 39 -6.19 -10.23 2.97
N ALA A 40 -7.27 -9.76 3.60
CA ALA A 40 -7.71 -8.37 3.51
C ALA A 40 -6.63 -7.40 4.03
N LEU A 41 -6.02 -7.70 5.18
CA LEU A 41 -4.90 -6.92 5.72
C LEU A 41 -3.67 -6.97 4.79
N ARG A 42 -3.37 -8.13 4.20
CA ARG A 42 -2.27 -8.28 3.26
C ARG A 42 -2.50 -7.44 2.00
N GLN A 43 -3.73 -7.45 1.47
CA GLN A 43 -4.11 -6.66 0.30
C GLN A 43 -4.09 -5.16 0.59
N GLU A 44 -4.60 -4.73 1.75
CA GLU A 44 -4.56 -3.32 2.17
C GLU A 44 -3.12 -2.80 2.31
N ARG A 45 -2.23 -3.62 2.89
CA ARG A 45 -0.78 -3.32 2.94
C ARG A 45 -0.18 -3.22 1.55
N MET A 46 -0.42 -4.19 0.68
CA MET A 46 0.11 -4.19 -0.69
C MET A 46 -0.40 -2.98 -1.49
N ALA A 47 -1.68 -2.64 -1.36
CA ALA A 47 -2.28 -1.49 -2.03
C ALA A 47 -1.70 -0.17 -1.51
N THR A 48 -1.53 -0.03 -0.19
CA THR A 48 -1.00 1.20 0.42
C THR A 48 0.48 1.39 0.08
N PHE A 49 1.29 0.33 0.16
CA PHE A 49 2.71 0.40 -0.16
C PHE A 49 2.96 0.65 -1.65
N SER A 50 2.20 0.00 -2.54
CA SER A 50 2.32 0.24 -3.98
C SER A 50 1.85 1.66 -4.36
N ALA A 51 0.77 2.16 -3.75
CA ALA A 51 0.33 3.54 -3.93
C ALA A 51 1.38 4.55 -3.46
N PHE A 52 2.10 4.26 -2.36
CA PHE A 52 3.18 5.12 -1.88
C PHE A 52 4.35 5.14 -2.85
N ALA A 53 4.77 3.96 -3.33
CA ALA A 53 5.84 3.85 -4.31
C ALA A 53 5.51 4.63 -5.60
N GLY A 54 4.30 4.48 -6.12
CA GLY A 54 3.84 5.25 -7.29
C GLY A 54 3.81 6.76 -7.03
N ALA A 55 3.27 7.20 -5.90
CA ALA A 55 3.23 8.62 -5.55
C ALA A 55 4.62 9.21 -5.29
N ALA A 56 5.58 8.43 -4.80
CA ALA A 56 6.96 8.87 -4.64
C ALA A 56 7.66 9.01 -6.00
N GLU A 57 7.45 8.07 -6.92
CA GLU A 57 8.04 8.12 -8.25
C GLU A 57 7.47 9.27 -9.11
N GLU A 58 6.15 9.50 -9.04
CA GLU A 58 5.52 10.63 -9.71
C GLU A 58 6.06 11.96 -9.15
N TYR A 59 6.22 12.06 -7.83
CA TYR A 59 6.83 13.24 -7.21
C TYR A 59 8.28 13.44 -7.65
N ARG A 60 9.06 12.37 -7.82
CA ARG A 60 10.42 12.43 -8.36
C ARG A 60 10.43 12.98 -9.79
N HIS A 61 9.53 12.50 -10.64
CA HIS A 61 9.36 12.98 -12.01
C HIS A 61 8.90 14.46 -12.08
N GLY A 62 7.93 14.86 -11.27
CA GLY A 62 7.48 16.27 -11.25
C GLY A 62 8.57 17.23 -10.79
N GLN A 63 9.41 16.80 -9.86
CA GLN A 63 10.56 17.57 -9.39
C GLN A 63 11.68 17.64 -10.44
N ALA A 64 11.88 16.57 -11.21
CA ALA A 64 12.77 16.52 -12.34
C ALA A 64 12.39 17.51 -13.44
N ASP A 65 11.11 17.51 -13.84
CA ASP A 65 10.58 18.42 -14.87
C ASP A 65 10.69 19.87 -14.39
N ARG A 66 10.29 20.15 -13.14
CA ARG A 66 10.46 21.48 -12.54
C ARG A 66 11.89 21.99 -12.62
N TRP A 67 12.89 21.16 -12.30
CA TRP A 67 14.31 21.54 -12.36
C TRP A 67 14.74 21.87 -13.80
N TYR A 68 14.31 21.06 -14.77
CA TYR A 68 14.64 21.26 -16.17
C TYR A 68 14.00 22.56 -16.73
N ARG A 69 12.71 22.80 -16.42
CA ARG A 69 12.01 24.02 -16.82
C ARG A 69 12.59 25.27 -16.16
N MET A 70 13.00 25.18 -14.88
CA MET A 70 13.68 26.26 -14.17
C MET A 70 14.95 26.70 -14.91
N ARG A 71 15.70 25.75 -15.47
CA ARG A 71 16.96 26.02 -16.18
C ARG A 71 16.75 26.59 -17.57
N GLN A 72 15.60 26.32 -18.20
CA GLN A 72 15.24 26.86 -19.51
C GLN A 72 14.69 28.28 -19.40
N ASP A 73 13.67 28.48 -18.56
CA ASP A 73 13.02 29.78 -18.38
C ASP A 73 12.45 29.89 -16.94
N PRO A 74 13.15 30.57 -16.02
CA PRO A 74 12.73 30.73 -14.64
C PRO A 74 11.43 31.53 -14.45
N ALA A 75 11.06 32.36 -15.44
CA ALA A 75 9.86 33.20 -15.39
C ALA A 75 8.76 32.71 -16.34
N GLY A 76 9.02 31.63 -17.07
CA GLY A 76 8.10 31.08 -18.06
C GLY A 76 6.84 30.49 -17.42
N PRO A 77 5.68 30.53 -18.11
CA PRO A 77 4.44 29.93 -17.64
C PRO A 77 4.56 28.42 -17.41
N ASP A 78 5.46 27.76 -18.15
CA ASP A 78 5.78 26.35 -18.02
C ASP A 78 6.45 26.01 -16.68
N PHE A 79 7.34 26.88 -16.19
CA PHE A 79 7.96 26.70 -14.88
C PHE A 79 6.96 26.88 -13.74
N VAL A 80 6.04 27.85 -13.86
CA VAL A 80 4.97 28.05 -12.87
C VAL A 80 4.06 26.82 -12.80
N THR A 81 3.67 26.28 -13.96
CA THR A 81 2.86 25.07 -14.06
C THR A 81 3.58 23.85 -13.45
N ALA A 82 4.86 23.64 -13.79
CA ALA A 82 5.65 22.55 -13.23
C ALA A 82 5.87 22.69 -11.71
N ARG A 83 5.98 23.92 -11.20
CA ARG A 83 6.08 24.19 -9.76
C ARG A 83 4.79 23.83 -9.04
N ASP A 84 3.65 24.26 -9.55
CA ASP A 84 2.34 23.99 -8.94
C ASP A 84 2.03 22.49 -8.98
N GLU A 85 2.40 21.81 -10.06
CA GLU A 85 2.31 20.35 -10.17
C GLU A 85 3.21 19.64 -9.16
N ALA A 86 4.46 20.08 -8.99
CA ALA A 86 5.34 19.54 -7.96
C ALA A 86 4.78 19.73 -6.53
N HIS A 87 4.09 20.84 -6.26
CA HIS A 87 3.39 21.05 -4.98
C HIS A 87 2.21 20.09 -4.79
N ARG A 88 1.43 19.85 -5.85
CA ARG A 88 0.32 18.88 -5.85
C ARG A 88 0.84 17.48 -5.55
N LEU A 89 1.87 17.04 -6.27
CA LEU A 89 2.50 15.74 -6.11
C LEU A 89 3.10 15.56 -4.71
N ARG A 90 3.81 16.58 -4.19
CA ARG A 90 4.33 16.56 -2.82
C ARG A 90 3.23 16.30 -1.78
N THR A 91 2.07 16.94 -1.97
CA THR A 91 0.92 16.80 -1.07
C THR A 91 0.33 15.40 -1.17
N ALA A 92 0.16 14.88 -2.38
CA ALA A 92 -0.34 13.53 -2.63
C ALA A 92 0.56 12.45 -2.00
N THR A 93 1.87 12.50 -2.22
CA THR A 93 2.82 11.55 -1.61
C THR A 93 2.77 11.61 -0.09
N ARG A 94 2.61 12.81 0.49
CA ARG A 94 2.52 12.99 1.95
C ARG A 94 1.23 12.40 2.52
N GLN A 95 0.12 12.49 1.81
CA GLN A 95 -1.14 11.84 2.22
C GLN A 95 -0.97 10.31 2.29
N VAL A 96 -0.30 9.70 1.31
CA VAL A 96 -0.06 8.25 1.35
C VAL A 96 0.94 7.86 2.45
N LEU A 97 1.95 8.68 2.72
CA LEU A 97 2.84 8.47 3.86
C LEU A 97 2.08 8.45 5.20
N TYR A 98 1.11 9.35 5.38
CA TYR A 98 0.26 9.32 6.57
C TYR A 98 -0.61 8.06 6.65
N ARG A 99 -1.10 7.55 5.52
CA ARG A 99 -1.81 6.26 5.49
C ARG A 99 -0.90 5.11 5.93
N ILE A 100 0.36 5.07 5.48
CA ILE A 100 1.34 4.07 5.97
C ILE A 100 1.48 4.13 7.49
N LYS A 101 1.63 5.34 8.05
CA LYS A 101 1.78 5.54 9.50
C LYS A 101 0.53 5.13 10.30
N LEU A 102 -0.65 5.12 9.69
CA LEU A 102 -1.88 4.65 10.31
C LEU A 102 -2.09 3.13 10.14
N LEU A 103 -1.50 2.54 9.11
CA LEU A 103 -1.69 1.13 8.76
C LEU A 103 -0.73 0.19 9.52
N THR A 104 0.40 0.70 9.99
CA THR A 104 1.41 -0.10 10.69
C THR A 104 2.02 0.66 11.86
N ASP A 105 2.22 -0.05 12.96
CA ASP A 105 3.00 0.41 14.11
C ASP A 105 4.48 0.01 14.01
N ASP A 106 4.88 -0.69 12.94
CA ASP A 106 6.26 -1.12 12.71
C ASP A 106 7.18 0.10 12.46
N PRO A 107 8.11 0.41 13.39
CA PRO A 107 8.93 1.59 13.29
C PRO A 107 9.97 1.51 12.15
N GLU A 108 10.34 0.32 11.67
CA GLU A 108 11.27 0.16 10.55
C GLU A 108 10.59 0.50 9.22
N VAL A 109 9.33 0.07 9.04
CA VAL A 109 8.54 0.40 7.84
C VAL A 109 8.28 1.90 7.76
N ILE A 110 7.90 2.52 8.89
CA ILE A 110 7.71 3.98 8.96
C ILE A 110 9.00 4.70 8.62
N ARG A 111 10.14 4.32 9.22
CA ARG A 111 11.45 4.93 8.94
C ARG A 111 11.88 4.74 7.49
N ALA A 112 11.62 3.58 6.88
CA ALA A 112 11.90 3.34 5.47
C ALA A 112 11.08 4.26 4.56
N ALA A 113 9.77 4.40 4.81
CA ALA A 113 8.90 5.27 4.04
C ALA A 113 9.27 6.76 4.20
N GLU A 114 9.62 7.18 5.41
CA GLU A 114 10.12 8.54 5.66
C GLU A 114 11.44 8.84 4.95
N ARG A 115 12.39 7.89 4.96
CA ARG A 115 13.65 8.01 4.20
C ARG A 115 13.39 8.14 2.71
N ALA A 116 12.53 7.28 2.15
CA ALA A 116 12.16 7.35 0.73
C ALA A 116 11.56 8.72 0.39
N TYR A 117 10.62 9.22 1.20
CA TYR A 117 10.04 10.55 1.02
C TYR A 117 11.08 11.67 1.10
N ALA A 118 12.01 11.59 2.06
CA ALA A 118 13.08 12.57 2.22
C ALA A 118 14.02 12.59 1.00
N CYS A 119 14.45 11.43 0.50
CA CYS A 119 15.26 11.33 -0.71
C CYS A 119 14.55 11.97 -1.90
N THR A 120 13.27 11.64 -2.15
CA THR A 120 12.50 12.23 -3.27
C THR A 120 12.36 13.75 -3.15
N ARG A 121 12.17 14.27 -1.93
CA ARG A 121 12.11 15.71 -1.69
C ARG A 121 13.45 16.37 -2.02
N ASP A 122 14.54 15.77 -1.56
CA ASP A 122 15.86 16.35 -1.62
C ASP A 122 16.43 16.36 -3.06
N VAL A 123 15.99 15.46 -3.96
CA VAL A 123 16.31 15.45 -5.42
C VAL A 123 16.05 16.81 -6.11
N SER A 124 15.04 17.57 -5.68
CA SER A 124 14.77 18.91 -6.24
C SER A 124 15.69 20.02 -5.74
N THR A 125 16.45 19.74 -4.67
CA THR A 125 17.34 20.69 -4.01
C THR A 125 18.75 20.65 -4.60
N ALA A 126 19.04 19.64 -5.42
CA ALA A 126 20.29 19.49 -6.13
C ALA A 126 20.54 20.70 -7.03
N ARG A 127 21.62 21.44 -6.74
CA ARG A 127 22.05 22.61 -7.52
C ARG A 127 22.75 22.21 -8.82
N ASP A 128 23.22 20.96 -8.90
CA ASP A 128 23.96 20.41 -10.03
C ASP A 128 23.45 18.99 -10.39
N GLN A 129 23.60 18.60 -11.66
CA GLN A 129 23.33 17.26 -12.19
C GLN A 129 24.08 16.19 -11.38
N THR A 130 25.32 16.47 -10.99
CA THR A 130 26.17 15.58 -10.20
C THR A 130 25.64 15.37 -8.77
N GLU A 131 25.06 16.41 -8.16
CA GLU A 131 24.41 16.34 -6.85
C GLU A 131 23.06 15.59 -6.93
N ARG A 132 22.37 15.73 -8.06
CA ARG A 132 21.10 15.07 -8.33
C ARG A 132 21.29 13.56 -8.49
N ASP A 133 22.28 13.12 -9.26
CA ASP A 133 22.61 11.70 -9.43
C ASP A 133 23.09 11.05 -8.12
N ALA A 134 23.80 11.81 -7.26
CA ALA A 134 24.23 11.36 -5.94
C ALA A 134 23.07 11.20 -4.94
N LEU A 135 22.08 12.08 -4.99
CA LEU A 135 20.86 12.00 -4.18
C LEU A 135 19.89 10.92 -4.69
N ASP A 136 19.83 10.71 -6.01
CA ASP A 136 19.02 9.68 -6.64
C ASP A 136 19.54 8.25 -6.35
N THR A 137 20.86 8.09 -6.22
CA THR A 137 21.50 6.83 -5.85
C THR A 137 21.62 6.59 -4.33
N GLY A 138 21.15 7.53 -3.49
CA GLY A 138 21.16 7.40 -2.03
C GLY A 138 22.56 7.46 -1.39
N ARG A 139 23.60 7.90 -2.12
CA ARG A 139 24.98 8.04 -1.62
C ARG A 139 25.32 9.43 -1.08
N GLY A 140 24.41 10.39 -1.21
CA GLY A 140 24.63 11.78 -0.81
C GLY A 140 24.21 12.10 0.62
N ARG A 141 24.92 11.59 1.63
CA ARG A 141 25.08 12.32 2.90
C ARG A 141 26.29 11.80 3.69
N PRO A 142 27.22 12.67 4.15
CA PRO A 142 28.14 12.31 5.22
C PRO A 142 27.39 12.09 6.56
#